data_AF-A0AA42PQF4-F1
#
_entry.id   AF-A0AA42PQF4-F1
#
_cell.length_a   1.000
_cell.length_b   1.000
_cell.length_c   1.000
_cell.angle_alpha   90.00
_cell.angle_beta   90.00
_cell.angle_gamma   90.00
#
_symmetry.space_group_name_H-M   'P 1'
#
loop_
_entity.id
_entity.type
_entity.pdbx_description
1 polymer ?
#
loop_
_entity_poly.entity_id
_entity_poly.type
_entity_poly.pdbx_seq_one_letter_code
_entity_poly.pdbx_strand_id
1 'polypeptide(L)'
;MTLKTWLLLGVELLLSGIIIFVLLGQVSEQRGRAEKAEQDVDGQRQVIATQAFNINRFNQIADYTNRNNSLIDASSDNTVIEYREILRREKTCDLPVPADVAGGLLEYTNRLRASAMHADPGDADAAGDSATTTSALTYCQAVLWIKPLLAAIEKANNQLAGIREIEKTRASQ
;
A
#
# COMPACT_ATOMS: atom_id res chain seq x y z
N MET A 1 84.06 -0.56 19.94
CA MET A 1 82.73 -1.14 20.25
C MET A 1 82.87 -2.65 20.26
N THR A 2 82.22 -3.35 21.20
CA THR A 2 82.36 -4.81 21.33
C THR A 2 81.36 -5.53 20.43
N LEU A 3 81.67 -6.75 19.97
CA LEU A 3 80.76 -7.56 19.13
C LEU A 3 79.36 -7.72 19.76
N LYS A 4 79.31 -7.75 21.11
CA LYS A 4 78.09 -7.79 21.91
C LYS A 4 77.19 -6.56 21.73
N THR A 5 77.74 -5.36 21.58
CA THR A 5 76.94 -4.14 21.35
C THR A 5 76.33 -4.10 19.95
N TRP A 6 77.02 -4.66 18.95
CA TRP A 6 76.49 -4.77 17.58
C TRP A 6 75.36 -5.80 17.48
N LEU A 7 75.46 -6.92 18.20
CA LEU A 7 74.38 -7.91 18.27
C LEU A 7 73.12 -7.37 18.95
N LEU A 8 73.26 -6.62 20.04
CA LEU A 8 72.13 -6.01 20.74
C LEU A 8 71.40 -4.97 19.87
N LEU A 9 72.14 -4.11 19.17
CA LEU A 9 71.56 -3.13 18.24
C LEU A 9 70.84 -3.80 17.06
N GLY A 10 71.40 -4.88 16.52
CA GLY A 10 70.77 -5.64 15.44
C GLY A 10 69.44 -6.28 15.86
N VAL A 11 69.37 -6.82 17.08
CA VAL A 11 68.13 -7.42 17.61
C VAL A 11 67.06 -6.37 17.85
N GLU A 12 67.40 -5.19 18.38
CA GLU A 12 66.43 -4.12 18.60
C GLU A 12 65.86 -3.56 17.28
N LEU A 13 66.71 -3.41 16.26
CA LEU A 13 66.28 -3.01 14.91
C LEU A 13 65.33 -4.04 14.29
N LEU A 14 65.59 -5.33 14.47
CA LEU A 14 64.69 -6.39 14.00
C LEU A 14 63.36 -6.37 14.74
N LEU A 15 63.37 -6.23 16.07
CA LEU A 15 62.14 -6.16 16.87
C LEU A 15 61.31 -4.93 16.51
N SER A 16 61.93 -3.76 16.37
CA SER A 16 61.22 -2.55 15.94
C SER A 16 60.66 -2.67 14.53
N GLY A 17 61.40 -3.27 13.58
CA GLY A 17 60.92 -3.55 12.23
C GLY A 17 59.71 -4.48 12.20
N ILE A 18 59.72 -5.54 13.02
CA ILE A 18 58.58 -6.48 13.14
C ILE A 18 57.35 -5.77 13.71
N ILE A 19 57.52 -4.96 14.76
CA ILE A 19 56.41 -4.20 15.35
C ILE A 19 55.79 -3.26 14.32
N ILE A 20 56.62 -2.51 13.59
CA ILE A 20 56.15 -1.60 12.53
C ILE A 20 55.39 -2.37 11.44
N PHE A 21 55.92 -3.53 11.00
CA PHE A 21 55.27 -4.36 9.99
C PHE A 21 53.89 -4.86 10.43
N VAL A 22 53.76 -5.33 11.68
CA VAL A 22 52.47 -5.79 12.23
C VAL A 22 51.47 -4.63 12.33
N LEU A 23 51.92 -3.46 12.80
CA LEU A 23 51.06 -2.26 12.90
C LEU A 23 50.59 -1.77 11.53
N LEU A 24 51.46 -1.78 10.51
CA LEU A 24 51.08 -1.44 9.14
C LEU A 24 50.05 -2.43 8.57
N GLY A 25 50.22 -3.73 8.84
CA GLY A 25 49.25 -4.76 8.47
C GLY A 25 47.87 -4.48 9.09
N GLN A 26 47.81 -4.22 10.39
CA GLN A 26 46.57 -3.88 11.07
C GLN A 26 45.92 -2.60 10.52
N VAL A 27 46.71 -1.53 10.30
CA VAL A 27 46.19 -0.28 9.72
C VAL A 27 45.63 -0.51 8.31
N SER A 28 46.30 -1.32 7.49
CA SER A 28 45.81 -1.64 6.14
C SER A 28 44.50 -2.42 6.16
N GLU A 29 44.34 -3.36 7.10
CA GLU A 29 43.12 -4.15 7.26
C GLU A 29 41.97 -3.28 7.76
N GLN A 30 42.22 -2.42 8.75
CA GLN A 30 41.22 -1.48 9.27
C GLN A 30 40.79 -0.48 8.21
N ARG A 31 41.71 0.02 7.38
CA ARG A 31 41.39 0.87 6.22
C ARG A 31 40.50 0.15 5.21
N GLY A 32 40.84 -1.09 4.84
CA GLY A 32 40.01 -1.87 3.91
C GLY A 32 38.61 -2.17 4.46
N ARG A 33 38.47 -2.40 5.76
CA ARG A 33 37.16 -2.55 6.42
C ARG A 33 36.39 -1.23 6.43
N ALA A 34 37.05 -0.10 6.68
CA ALA A 34 36.44 1.22 6.68
C ALA A 34 35.94 1.61 5.28
N GLU A 35 36.76 1.41 4.24
CA GLU A 35 36.37 1.66 2.83
C GLU A 35 35.18 0.80 2.42
N LYS A 36 35.17 -0.48 2.79
CA LYS A 36 34.03 -1.36 2.53
C LYS A 36 32.76 -0.91 3.27
N ALA A 37 32.89 -0.52 4.53
CA ALA A 37 31.76 -0.01 5.31
C ALA A 37 31.22 1.31 4.72
N GLU A 38 32.09 2.18 4.23
CA GLU A 38 31.70 3.43 3.56
C GLU A 38 30.95 3.15 2.25
N GLN A 39 31.47 2.23 1.42
CA GLN A 39 30.80 1.80 0.21
C GLN A 39 29.42 1.17 0.47
N ASP A 40 29.31 0.34 1.52
CA ASP A 40 28.03 -0.26 1.92
C ASP A 40 27.04 0.81 2.42
N VAL A 41 27.50 1.80 3.18
CA VAL A 41 26.67 2.92 3.65
C VAL A 41 26.20 3.80 2.49
N ASP A 42 27.06 4.09 1.51
CA ASP A 42 26.68 4.88 0.35
C ASP A 42 25.69 4.11 -0.55
N GLY A 43 25.88 2.80 -0.73
CA GLY A 43 24.90 1.94 -1.37
C GLY A 43 23.54 1.97 -0.65
N GLN A 44 23.54 1.88 0.68
CA GLN A 44 22.33 1.98 1.49
C GLN A 44 21.66 3.37 1.37
N ARG A 45 22.44 4.45 1.41
CA ARG A 45 21.93 5.82 1.23
C ARG A 45 21.24 5.99 -0.12
N GLN A 46 21.81 5.42 -1.18
CA GLN A 46 21.20 5.46 -2.51
C GLN A 46 19.86 4.71 -2.53
N VAL A 47 19.80 3.50 -1.96
CA VAL A 47 18.53 2.73 -1.86
C VAL A 47 17.49 3.51 -1.06
N ILE A 48 17.86 4.10 0.07
CA ILE A 48 16.96 4.90 0.92
C ILE A 48 16.44 6.12 0.15
N ALA A 49 17.31 6.85 -0.57
CA ALA A 49 16.91 8.01 -1.35
C ALA A 49 15.92 7.64 -2.46
N THR A 50 16.19 6.56 -3.20
CA THR A 50 15.28 6.04 -4.23
C THR A 50 13.94 5.60 -3.62
N GLN A 51 13.97 4.90 -2.49
CA GLN A 51 12.76 4.46 -1.80
C GLN A 51 11.92 5.64 -1.31
N ALA A 52 12.54 6.67 -0.73
CA ALA A 52 11.85 7.88 -0.26
C ALA A 52 11.17 8.64 -1.40
N PHE A 53 11.83 8.76 -2.56
CA PHE A 53 11.23 9.37 -3.75
C PHE A 53 10.02 8.58 -4.25
N ASN A 54 10.13 7.24 -4.29
CA ASN A 54 9.04 6.36 -4.71
C ASN A 54 7.82 6.47 -3.77
N ILE A 55 8.05 6.46 -2.45
CA ILE A 55 7.00 6.65 -1.44
C ILE A 55 6.30 8.00 -1.63
N ASN A 56 7.07 9.08 -1.82
CA ASN A 56 6.50 10.41 -2.03
C ASN A 56 5.58 10.44 -3.27
N ARG A 57 6.00 9.81 -4.37
CA ARG A 57 5.19 9.74 -5.59
C ARG A 57 3.94 8.87 -5.40
N PHE A 58 4.04 7.73 -4.71
CA PHE A 58 2.88 6.89 -4.41
C PHE A 58 1.87 7.62 -3.53
N ASN A 59 2.35 8.37 -2.53
CA ASN A 59 1.49 9.19 -1.67
C ASN A 59 0.76 10.28 -2.48
N GLN A 60 1.41 10.91 -3.45
CA GLN A 60 0.78 11.91 -4.31
C GLN A 60 -0.35 11.29 -5.16
N ILE A 61 -0.11 10.13 -5.79
CA ILE A 61 -1.12 9.43 -6.59
C ILE A 61 -2.31 9.00 -5.71
N ALA A 62 -2.02 8.50 -4.50
CA ALA A 62 -3.06 8.12 -3.54
C ALA A 62 -3.88 9.32 -3.06
N ASP A 63 -3.25 10.44 -2.70
CA ASP A 63 -3.95 11.66 -2.26
C ASP A 63 -4.83 12.22 -3.39
N TYR A 64 -4.32 12.30 -4.61
CA TYR A 64 -5.11 12.71 -5.77
C TYR A 64 -6.34 11.80 -5.98
N THR A 65 -6.14 10.48 -5.94
CA THR A 65 -7.22 9.50 -6.11
C THR A 65 -8.26 9.63 -5.00
N ASN A 66 -7.82 9.82 -3.74
CA ASN A 66 -8.72 9.98 -2.60
C ASN A 66 -9.54 11.26 -2.68
N ARG A 67 -8.92 12.38 -3.07
CA ARG A 67 -9.64 13.64 -3.27
C ARG A 67 -10.68 13.52 -4.38
N ASN A 68 -10.32 12.89 -5.50
CA ASN A 68 -11.26 12.68 -6.60
C ASN A 68 -12.43 11.78 -6.17
N ASN A 69 -12.14 10.70 -5.45
CA ASN A 69 -13.16 9.80 -4.92
C ASN A 69 -14.10 10.49 -3.92
N SER A 70 -13.59 11.42 -3.10
CA SER A 70 -14.41 12.23 -2.19
C SER A 70 -15.36 13.17 -2.94
N LEU A 71 -14.91 13.77 -4.04
CA LEU A 71 -15.78 14.58 -4.91
C LEU A 71 -16.87 13.73 -5.58
N ILE A 72 -16.53 12.50 -5.99
CA ILE A 72 -17.49 11.54 -6.54
C ILE A 72 -18.57 11.18 -5.51
N ASP A 73 -18.19 10.98 -4.24
CA ASP A 73 -19.16 10.75 -3.15
C ASP A 73 -20.12 11.92 -3.01
N ALA A 74 -19.58 13.12 -2.84
CA ALA A 74 -20.41 14.32 -2.66
C ALA A 74 -21.36 14.53 -3.84
N SER A 75 -20.88 14.30 -5.07
CA SER A 75 -21.72 14.37 -6.27
C SER A 75 -22.80 13.28 -6.28
N SER A 76 -22.44 12.04 -5.94
CA SER A 76 -23.37 10.92 -5.86
C SER A 76 -24.47 11.17 -4.82
N ASP A 77 -24.10 11.61 -3.62
CA ASP A 77 -25.03 11.90 -2.53
C ASP A 77 -26.00 13.01 -2.90
N ASN A 78 -25.51 14.09 -3.51
CA ASN A 78 -26.36 15.16 -4.01
C ASN A 78 -27.37 14.66 -5.04
N THR A 79 -26.93 13.82 -6.00
CA THR A 79 -27.85 13.23 -6.99
C THR A 79 -28.86 12.27 -6.34
N VAL A 80 -28.47 11.51 -5.32
CA VAL A 80 -29.41 10.63 -4.59
C VAL A 80 -30.48 11.45 -3.87
N ILE A 81 -30.11 12.59 -3.28
CA ILE A 81 -31.07 13.52 -2.65
C ILE A 81 -32.04 14.06 -3.70
N GLU A 82 -31.53 14.51 -4.85
CA GLU A 82 -32.37 14.97 -5.96
C GLU A 82 -33.34 13.87 -6.44
N TYR A 83 -32.83 12.65 -6.63
CA TYR A 83 -33.65 11.52 -7.06
C TYR A 83 -34.72 11.16 -6.02
N ARG A 84 -34.43 11.27 -4.73
CA ARG A 84 -35.44 11.08 -3.67
C ARG A 84 -36.57 12.09 -3.80
N GLU A 85 -36.27 13.36 -4.05
CA GLU A 85 -37.32 14.39 -4.22
C GLU A 85 -38.17 14.18 -5.48
N ILE A 86 -37.57 13.70 -6.57
CA ILE A 86 -38.30 13.33 -7.80
C ILE A 86 -39.19 12.13 -7.53
N LEU A 87 -38.62 11.05 -6.99
CA LEU A 87 -39.31 9.78 -6.77
C LEU A 87 -40.43 9.87 -5.74
N ARG A 88 -40.34 10.80 -4.77
CA ARG A 88 -41.42 11.05 -3.80
C ARG A 88 -42.75 11.47 -4.47
N ARG A 89 -42.70 11.98 -5.71
CA ARG A 89 -43.88 12.38 -6.48
C ARG A 89 -44.44 11.24 -7.34
N GLU A 90 -43.67 10.16 -7.50
CA GLU A 90 -44.02 9.03 -8.35
C GLU A 90 -44.82 7.99 -7.55
N LYS A 91 -46.07 7.75 -7.95
CA LYS A 91 -46.98 6.87 -7.19
C LYS A 91 -46.65 5.38 -7.33
N THR A 92 -45.92 5.02 -8.36
CA THR A 92 -45.61 3.62 -8.69
C THR A 92 -44.29 3.14 -8.08
N CYS A 93 -43.46 4.03 -7.55
CA CYS A 93 -42.11 3.65 -7.14
C CYS A 93 -42.09 2.75 -5.88
N ASP A 94 -43.09 2.84 -5.01
CA ASP A 94 -43.19 2.02 -3.78
C ASP A 94 -43.66 0.58 -4.04
N LEU A 95 -43.99 0.25 -5.29
CA LEU A 95 -44.32 -1.13 -5.65
C LEU A 95 -43.10 -2.05 -5.40
N PRO A 96 -43.33 -3.25 -4.84
CA PRO A 96 -42.26 -4.21 -4.64
C PRO A 96 -41.76 -4.74 -5.99
N VAL A 97 -40.44 -4.92 -6.07
CA VAL A 97 -39.80 -5.67 -7.15
C VAL A 97 -40.23 -7.14 -7.04
N PRO A 98 -40.55 -7.83 -8.16
CA PRO A 98 -40.92 -9.25 -8.13
C PRO A 98 -39.90 -10.11 -7.37
N ALA A 99 -40.40 -11.05 -6.57
CA ALA A 99 -39.59 -11.83 -5.63
C ALA A 99 -38.44 -12.59 -6.32
N ASP A 100 -38.68 -13.15 -7.51
CA ASP A 100 -37.65 -13.86 -8.27
C ASP A 100 -36.48 -12.95 -8.67
N VAL A 101 -36.77 -11.69 -9.04
CA VAL A 101 -35.75 -10.69 -9.40
C VAL A 101 -34.99 -10.22 -8.16
N ALA A 102 -35.70 -9.88 -7.09
CA ALA A 102 -35.09 -9.46 -5.83
C ALA A 102 -34.23 -10.58 -5.22
N GLY A 103 -34.70 -11.82 -5.29
CA GLY A 103 -33.97 -13.02 -4.87
C GLY A 103 -32.70 -13.24 -5.68
N GLY A 104 -32.75 -13.12 -7.01
CA GLY A 104 -31.57 -13.22 -7.86
C GLY A 104 -30.52 -12.13 -7.58
N LEU A 105 -30.94 -10.89 -7.31
CA LEU A 105 -30.03 -9.80 -6.90
C LEU A 105 -29.39 -10.06 -5.53
N LEU A 106 -30.15 -10.59 -4.58
CA LEU A 106 -29.64 -10.96 -3.26
C LEU A 106 -28.61 -12.10 -3.35
N GLU A 107 -28.91 -13.13 -4.15
CA GLU A 107 -27.99 -14.23 -4.42
C GLU A 107 -26.69 -13.72 -5.06
N TYR A 108 -26.79 -12.86 -6.07
CA TYR A 108 -25.63 -12.24 -6.70
C TYR A 108 -24.79 -11.45 -5.70
N THR A 109 -25.44 -10.68 -4.82
CA THR A 109 -24.77 -9.90 -3.77
C THR A 109 -24.05 -10.80 -2.78
N ASN A 110 -24.66 -11.91 -2.38
CA ASN A 110 -24.03 -12.89 -1.51
C ASN A 110 -22.82 -13.56 -2.18
N ARG A 111 -22.93 -13.91 -3.47
CA ARG A 111 -21.79 -14.43 -4.24
C ARG A 111 -20.66 -13.41 -4.35
N LEU A 112 -20.98 -12.13 -4.58
CA LEU A 112 -19.99 -11.07 -4.63
C LEU A 112 -19.28 -10.91 -3.28
N ARG A 113 -20.03 -10.86 -2.18
CA ARG A 113 -19.48 -10.83 -0.82
C ARG A 113 -18.58 -12.03 -0.55
N ALA A 114 -19.03 -13.24 -0.87
CA ALA A 114 -18.24 -14.46 -0.71
C ALA A 114 -16.95 -14.45 -1.55
N SER A 115 -16.96 -13.83 -2.73
CA SER A 115 -15.75 -13.69 -3.56
C SER A 115 -14.77 -12.63 -3.06
N ALA A 116 -15.25 -11.61 -2.33
CA ALA A 116 -14.45 -10.50 -1.85
C ALA A 116 -13.89 -10.72 -0.44
N MET A 117 -14.61 -11.46 0.41
CA MET A 117 -14.18 -11.80 1.76
C MET A 117 -13.28 -13.04 1.72
N HIS A 118 -12.08 -12.95 2.29
CA HIS A 118 -11.36 -14.16 2.67
C HIS A 118 -12.14 -14.81 3.81
N ALA A 119 -12.49 -16.09 3.67
CA ALA A 119 -13.13 -16.83 4.76
C ALA A 119 -12.10 -17.09 5.86
N ASP A 120 -11.82 -16.09 6.69
CA ASP A 120 -11.13 -16.28 7.95
C ASP A 120 -12.18 -16.62 9.02
N PRO A 121 -12.32 -17.89 9.43
CA PRO A 121 -13.34 -18.30 10.39
C PRO A 121 -13.07 -17.80 11.82
N GLY A 122 -11.92 -17.15 12.08
CA GLY A 122 -11.52 -16.69 13.42
C GLY A 122 -12.22 -15.42 13.91
N ASP A 123 -12.61 -14.52 12.99
CA ASP A 123 -13.15 -13.18 13.29
C ASP A 123 -14.48 -12.93 12.57
N ALA A 124 -15.39 -13.91 12.60
CA ALA A 124 -16.75 -13.67 12.15
C ALA A 124 -17.41 -12.63 13.06
N ASP A 125 -17.65 -11.42 12.53
CA ASP A 125 -18.36 -10.36 13.25
C ASP A 125 -19.80 -10.81 13.55
N ALA A 126 -20.01 -11.26 14.79
CA ALA A 126 -21.30 -11.72 15.29
C ALA A 126 -22.39 -10.64 15.25
N ALA A 127 -22.04 -9.34 15.15
CA ALA A 127 -23.02 -8.26 15.01
C ALA A 127 -23.62 -8.22 13.59
N GLY A 128 -22.87 -8.67 12.57
CA GLY A 128 -23.32 -8.80 11.19
C GLY A 128 -24.30 -9.95 10.95
N ASP A 129 -24.44 -10.86 11.92
CA ASP A 129 -25.37 -12.00 11.91
C ASP A 129 -26.79 -11.60 12.35
N SER A 130 -27.01 -10.30 12.57
CA SER A 130 -28.35 -9.75 12.77
C SER A 130 -29.20 -10.04 11.53
N ALA A 131 -30.21 -10.89 11.69
CA ALA A 131 -31.19 -11.22 10.65
C ALA A 131 -31.65 -9.93 9.96
N THR A 132 -31.21 -9.73 8.72
CA THR A 132 -31.63 -8.57 7.92
C THR A 132 -33.14 -8.65 7.82
N THR A 133 -33.83 -7.64 8.35
CA THR A 133 -35.29 -7.55 8.26
C THR A 133 -35.69 -7.73 6.81
N THR A 134 -36.55 -8.74 6.54
CA THR A 134 -37.14 -9.05 5.24
C THR A 134 -38.00 -7.87 4.76
N SER A 135 -37.35 -6.82 4.30
CA SER A 135 -37.97 -5.72 3.60
C SER A 135 -37.90 -6.04 2.10
N ALA A 136 -39.05 -6.03 1.44
CA ALA A 136 -39.11 -6.23 0.00
C ALA A 136 -38.44 -5.03 -0.68
N LEU A 137 -37.48 -5.29 -1.58
CA LEU A 137 -36.87 -4.26 -2.40
C LEU A 137 -37.96 -3.58 -3.24
N THR A 138 -38.07 -2.25 -3.17
CA THR A 138 -39.00 -1.48 -4.00
C THR A 138 -38.30 -0.89 -5.22
N TYR A 139 -39.06 -0.52 -6.26
CA TYR A 139 -38.49 0.17 -7.42
C TYR A 139 -37.83 1.49 -7.04
N CYS A 140 -38.42 2.23 -6.09
CA CYS A 140 -37.88 3.46 -5.53
C CYS A 140 -36.48 3.20 -4.93
N GLN A 141 -36.35 2.17 -4.10
CA GLN A 141 -35.06 1.76 -3.55
C GLN A 141 -34.10 1.35 -4.67
N ALA A 142 -34.50 0.46 -5.58
CA ALA A 142 -33.63 -0.01 -6.66
C ALA A 142 -33.04 1.15 -7.48
N VAL A 143 -33.85 2.15 -7.86
CA VAL A 143 -33.40 3.33 -8.61
C VAL A 143 -32.42 4.19 -7.81
N LEU A 144 -32.68 4.39 -6.51
CA LEU A 144 -31.80 5.17 -5.64
C LEU A 144 -30.42 4.54 -5.44
N TRP A 145 -30.29 3.23 -5.65
CA TRP A 145 -29.00 2.51 -5.55
C TRP A 145 -28.16 2.60 -6.83
N ILE A 146 -28.74 2.94 -7.99
CA ILE A 146 -28.01 3.00 -9.27
C ILE A 146 -26.88 4.03 -9.20
N LYS A 147 -27.16 5.24 -8.70
CA LYS A 147 -26.15 6.32 -8.66
C LYS A 147 -24.99 6.00 -7.71
N PRO A 148 -25.21 5.55 -6.46
CA PRO A 148 -24.15 5.04 -5.59
C PRO A 148 -23.34 3.91 -6.21
N LEU A 149 -23.97 2.99 -6.95
CA LEU A 149 -23.28 1.89 -7.61
C LEU A 149 -22.36 2.38 -8.74
N LEU A 150 -22.82 3.32 -9.57
CA LEU A 150 -21.99 3.94 -10.60
C LEU A 150 -20.82 4.71 -9.99
N ALA A 151 -21.05 5.42 -8.88
CA ALA A 151 -20.00 6.12 -8.15
C ALA A 151 -18.95 5.14 -7.60
N ALA A 152 -19.37 4.01 -7.03
CA ALA A 152 -18.45 2.97 -6.55
C ALA A 152 -17.60 2.39 -7.69
N ILE A 153 -18.19 2.16 -8.88
CA ILE A 153 -17.47 1.70 -10.07
C ILE A 153 -16.46 2.76 -10.55
N GLU A 154 -16.85 4.03 -10.59
CA GLU A 154 -15.95 5.13 -10.97
C GLU A 154 -14.74 5.22 -10.02
N LYS A 155 -14.97 5.12 -8.72
CA LYS A 155 -13.90 5.08 -7.72
C LYS A 155 -12.96 3.89 -7.92
N ALA A 156 -13.51 2.69 -8.14
CA ALA A 156 -12.71 1.50 -8.40
C ALA A 156 -11.85 1.67 -9.66
N ASN A 157 -12.39 2.29 -10.71
CA ASN A 157 -11.64 2.62 -11.93
C ASN A 157 -10.52 3.63 -11.67
N ASN A 158 -10.76 4.68 -10.86
CA ASN A 158 -9.73 5.65 -10.47
C ASN A 158 -8.60 4.99 -9.66
N GLN A 159 -8.96 4.12 -8.73
CA GLN A 159 -7.97 3.33 -7.97
C GLN A 159 -7.14 2.42 -8.88
N LEU A 160 -7.79 1.72 -9.82
CA LEU A 160 -7.10 0.88 -10.80
C LEU A 160 -6.19 1.69 -11.72
N ALA A 161 -6.59 2.90 -12.11
CA ALA A 161 -5.76 3.81 -12.88
C ALA A 161 -4.51 4.24 -12.08
N GLY A 162 -4.67 4.62 -10.81
CA GLY A 162 -3.55 4.93 -9.91
C GLY A 162 -2.59 3.76 -9.72
N ILE A 163 -3.12 2.54 -9.52
CA ILE A 163 -2.30 1.31 -9.42
C ILE A 163 -1.50 1.08 -10.71
N ARG A 164 -2.12 1.21 -11.88
CA ARG A 164 -1.43 1.07 -13.17
C ARG A 164 -0.30 2.09 -13.34
N GLU A 165 -0.48 3.33 -12.85
CA GLU A 165 0.59 4.33 -12.88
C GLU A 165 1.76 3.96 -11.96
N ILE A 166 1.45 3.47 -10.76
CA ILE A 166 2.43 2.96 -9.81
C ILE A 166 3.21 1.78 -10.41
N GLU A 167 2.52 0.83 -11.04
CA GLU A 167 3.14 -0.33 -11.69
C GLU A 167 4.05 0.07 -12.85
N LYS A 168 3.62 1.01 -13.70
CA LYS A 168 4.47 1.57 -14.76
C LYS A 168 5.74 2.19 -14.21
N THR A 169 5.62 2.95 -13.12
CA THR A 169 6.78 3.57 -12.45
C THR A 169 7.75 2.52 -11.94
N ARG A 170 7.23 1.43 -11.35
CA ARG A 170 8.04 0.30 -10.88
C ARG A 170 8.72 -0.45 -12.02
N ALA A 171 8.04 -0.64 -13.15
CA ALA A 171 8.60 -1.32 -14.33
C ALA A 171 9.65 -0.49 -15.08
N SER A 172 9.67 0.82 -14.90
CA SER A 172 10.67 1.74 -15.49
C SER A 172 11.94 1.92 -14.65
N GLN A 173 11.99 1.33 -13.46
CA GLN A 173 13.16 1.30 -12.57
C GLN A 173 13.94 0.00 -12.74
#